data_AF-A0A7J6W8R1-F1
#
_entry.id   AF-A0A7J6W8R1-F1
#
_cell.length_a   1.000
_cell.length_b   1.000
_cell.length_c   1.000
_cell.angle_alpha   90.00
_cell.angle_beta   90.00
_cell.angle_gamma   90.00
#
_symmetry.space_group_name_H-M   'P 1'
#
loop_
_entity.id
_entity.type
_entity.pdbx_description
1 polymer ?
#
loop_
_entity_poly.entity_id
_entity_poly.type
_entity_poly.pdbx_seq_one_letter_code
_entity_poly.pdbx_strand_id
1 'polypeptide(L)' 'MAEFCRGKSEWPELIGYDGEVAAGRIEKENPLVNAIVVLEGTPVTEDFRCNRVWVWVNTHGKVVQPPRIT' A
#
# COMPACT_ATOMS: atom_id res chain seq x y z
N MET A 1 -5.22 4.39 -24.09
CA MET A 1 -3.97 4.79 -23.42
C MET A 1 -4.28 4.76 -21.93
N ALA A 2 -3.67 3.84 -21.21
CA ALA A 2 -4.07 3.43 -19.86
C ALA A 2 -3.94 4.58 -18.84
N GLU A 3 -5.03 5.30 -18.57
CA GLU A 3 -5.16 6.22 -17.41
C GLU A 3 -5.31 5.41 -16.10
N PHE A 4 -4.53 4.35 -15.90
CA PHE A 4 -5.04 3.21 -15.13
C PHE A 4 -5.40 3.59 -13.70
N CYS A 5 -4.58 4.35 -12.96
CA CYS A 5 -5.00 4.93 -11.69
C CYS A 5 -4.48 6.38 -11.59
N ARG A 6 -5.33 7.33 -11.16
CA ARG A 6 -4.93 8.74 -10.98
C ARG A 6 -4.15 8.91 -9.67
N GLY A 7 -3.09 9.72 -9.72
CA GLY A 7 -2.24 10.01 -8.57
C GLY A 7 -1.01 9.10 -8.46
N LYS A 8 -0.35 9.14 -7.31
CA LYS A 8 0.81 8.30 -7.01
C LYS A 8 0.38 6.84 -6.87
N SER A 9 1.15 5.93 -7.47
CA SER A 9 0.82 4.50 -7.53
C SER A 9 1.76 3.59 -6.74
N GLU A 10 2.88 4.13 -6.25
CA GLU A 10 3.92 3.41 -5.52
C GLU A 10 4.55 4.29 -4.45
N TRP A 11 4.95 3.67 -3.33
CA TRP A 11 5.55 4.35 -2.18
C TRP A 11 6.79 3.61 -1.65
N PRO A 12 7.87 3.49 -2.44
CA PRO A 12 9.09 2.81 -2.01
C PRO A 12 9.76 3.44 -0.78
N GLU A 13 9.52 4.73 -0.52
CA GLU A 13 10.09 5.43 0.64
C GLU A 13 9.49 5.01 1.99
N LEU A 14 8.36 4.27 1.99
CA LEU A 14 7.69 3.84 3.21
C LEU A 14 8.22 2.51 3.75
N ILE A 15 9.17 1.87 3.06
CA ILE A 15 9.83 0.67 3.57
C ILE A 15 10.52 0.98 4.91
N GLY A 16 10.28 0.14 5.92
CA GLY A 16 10.79 0.32 7.27
C GLY A 16 9.99 1.28 8.17
N TYR A 17 8.95 1.94 7.65
CA TYR A 17 8.00 2.69 8.48
C TYR A 17 6.99 1.76 9.16
N ASP A 18 6.34 2.26 10.21
CA ASP A 18 5.19 1.57 10.81
C ASP A 18 4.03 1.47 9.81
N GLY A 19 3.39 0.31 9.72
CA GLY A 19 2.32 0.05 8.75
C GLY A 19 1.18 1.05 8.82
N GLU A 20 0.75 1.45 10.03
CA GLU A 20 -0.31 2.44 10.23
C GLU A 20 0.11 3.83 9.76
N VAL A 21 1.37 4.21 10.01
CA VAL A 21 1.93 5.49 9.54
C VAL A 21 2.04 5.49 8.02
N ALA A 22 2.48 4.38 7.44
CA ALA A 22 2.57 4.20 6.01
C ALA A 22 1.18 4.28 5.35
N ALA A 23 0.18 3.60 5.92
CA ALA A 23 -1.20 3.63 5.45
C ALA A 23 -1.77 5.06 5.43
N GLY A 24 -1.66 5.79 6.55
CA GLY A 24 -2.13 7.17 6.62
C GLY A 24 -1.40 8.11 5.67
N ARG A 25 -0.12 7.84 5.35
CA ARG A 25 0.65 8.64 4.37
C ARG A 25 0.21 8.36 2.94
N ILE A 26 -0.07 7.10 2.61
CA ILE A 26 -0.58 6.69 1.29
C ILE A 26 -1.93 7.33 1.01
N GLU A 27 -2.88 7.23 1.93
CA GLU A 27 -4.22 7.83 1.77
C GLU A 27 -4.16 9.37 1.72
N LYS A 28 -3.18 9.98 2.41
CA LYS A 28 -2.95 11.42 2.35
C LYS A 28 -2.35 11.88 1.02
N GLU A 29 -1.42 11.11 0.45
CA GLU A 29 -0.79 11.42 -0.84
C GLU A 29 -1.70 11.09 -2.03
N ASN A 30 -2.51 10.04 -1.89
CA ASN A 30 -3.52 9.67 -2.87
C ASN A 30 -4.84 9.32 -2.17
N PRO A 31 -5.78 10.28 -2.04
CA PRO A 31 -7.07 10.04 -1.37
C PRO A 31 -8.03 9.15 -2.18
N LEU A 32 -7.63 8.70 -3.37
CA LEU A 32 -8.40 7.79 -4.19
C LEU A 32 -8.10 6.31 -3.87
N VAL A 33 -7.05 6.05 -3.10
CA VAL A 33 -6.68 4.70 -2.66
C VAL A 33 -6.99 4.49 -1.18
N ASN A 34 -7.27 3.24 -0.84
CA ASN A 34 -7.38 2.76 0.53
C ASN A 34 -6.17 1.88 0.83
N ALA A 35 -5.43 2.22 1.89
CA ALA A 35 -4.25 1.49 2.30
C ALA A 35 -4.63 0.45 3.37
N ILE A 36 -4.39 -0.83 3.07
CA ILE A 36 -4.74 -1.94 3.95
C ILE A 36 -3.46 -2.59 4.45
N VAL A 37 -3.26 -2.53 5.77
CA VAL A 37 -2.12 -3.15 6.45
C VAL A 37 -2.34 -4.64 6.57
N VAL A 38 -1.39 -5.42 6.05
CA VAL A 38 -1.44 -6.89 6.03
C VAL A 38 -0.09 -7.46 6.45
N LEU A 39 -0.11 -8.54 7.23
CA LEU A 39 1.11 -9.22 7.61
C LEU A 39 1.68 -9.99 6.40
N GLU A 40 3.00 -9.94 6.21
CA GLU A 40 3.68 -10.68 5.15
C GLU A 40 3.28 -12.18 5.15
N GLY A 41 2.97 -12.73 3.98
CA GLY A 41 2.51 -14.11 3.84
C GLY A 41 1.02 -14.33 4.12
N THR A 42 0.26 -13.31 4.50
CA THR A 42 -1.21 -13.41 4.57
C THR A 42 -1.77 -13.57 3.15
N PRO A 43 -2.62 -14.58 2.88
CA PRO A 43 -3.27 -14.72 1.58
C PRO A 43 -4.26 -13.56 1.38
N VAL A 44 -3.99 -12.74 0.37
CA VAL A 44 -4.86 -11.63 -0.05
C VAL A 44 -5.44 -11.92 -1.44
N THR A 45 -6.49 -11.20 -1.79
CA THR A 45 -7.06 -11.24 -3.14
C THR A 45 -6.08 -10.58 -4.13
N GLU A 46 -5.74 -11.28 -5.20
CA GLU A 46 -4.81 -10.84 -6.26
C GLU A 46 -5.50 -10.04 -7.39
N ASP A 47 -6.67 -9.46 -7.13
CA ASP A 47 -7.41 -8.67 -8.12
C ASP A 47 -6.90 -7.23 -8.24
N PHE A 48 -6.89 -6.69 -9.47
CA PHE A 48 -6.40 -5.34 -9.71
C PHE A 48 -7.44 -4.26 -9.46
N ARG A 49 -7.17 -3.40 -8.46
CA ARG A 49 -8.03 -2.28 -8.07
C ARG A 49 -7.24 -1.02 -7.80
N CYS A 50 -7.55 0.01 -8.57
CA CYS A 50 -6.95 1.33 -8.44
C CYS A 50 -7.23 2.08 -7.14
N ASN A 51 -8.15 1.58 -6.33
CA ASN A 51 -8.49 2.14 -5.03
C ASN A 51 -7.91 1.33 -3.87
N ARG A 52 -6.97 0.41 -4.11
CA ARG A 52 -6.40 -0.45 -3.07
C ARG A 52 -4.88 -0.49 -3.12
N VAL A 53 -4.27 -0.35 -1.95
CA VAL A 53 -2.84 -0.51 -1.74
C VAL A 53 -2.62 -1.48 -0.58
N TRP A 54 -1.86 -2.55 -0.83
CA TRP A 54 -1.43 -3.47 0.23
C TRP A 54 -0.17 -2.94 0.90
N VAL A 55 -0.25 -2.74 2.22
CA VAL A 55 0.88 -2.36 3.06
C VAL A 55 1.35 -3.60 3.79
N TRP A 56 2.36 -4.27 3.23
CA TRP A 56 2.93 -5.48 3.79
C TRP A 56 3.84 -5.18 4.97
N VAL A 57 3.49 -5.66 6.15
CA VAL A 57 4.26 -5.49 7.38
C VAL A 57 4.81 -6.82 7.91
N ASN A 58 5.95 -6.75 8.58
CA ASN A 58 6.46 -7.87 9.36
C ASN A 58 5.77 -8.01 10.72
N THR A 59 6.20 -9.00 11.51
CA THR A 59 5.76 -9.23 12.89
C THR A 59 6.03 -8.07 13.84
N HIS A 60 6.92 -7.14 13.49
CA HIS A 60 7.21 -5.92 14.24
C HIS A 60 6.36 -4.72 13.77
N GLY A 61 5.40 -4.92 12.86
CA GLY A 61 4.56 -3.87 12.31
C GLY A 61 5.25 -2.93 11.32
N LYS A 62 6.46 -3.29 10.86
CA LYS A 62 7.25 -2.47 9.92
C LYS A 62 7.03 -2.92 8.49
N VAL A 63 6.89 -1.95 7.58
CA VAL A 63 6.70 -2.19 6.15
C VAL A 63 7.92 -2.91 5.58
N VAL A 64 7.71 -4.09 4.99
CA VAL A 64 8.78 -4.91 4.41
C VAL A 64 8.87 -4.81 2.90
N GLN A 65 7.80 -4.39 2.24
CA GLN A 65 7.73 -4.26 0.79
C GLN A 65 7.19 -2.89 0.39
N PRO A 66 7.62 -2.35 -0.76
CA PRO A 66 7.12 -1.06 -1.25
C PRO A 66 5.60 -1.18 -1.49
N PRO A 67 4.76 -0.40 -0.78
CA PRO A 67 3.34 -0.37 -1.04
C PRO A 67 3.07 0.14 -2.45
N ARG A 68 2.22 -0.57 -3.18
CA ARG A 68 1.82 -0.22 -4.55
C ARG A 68 0.35 -0.51 -4.76
N ILE A 69 -0.24 0.20 -5.72
CA ILE A 69 -1.58 -0.11 -6.20
C ILE A 69 -1.52 -1.45 -6.93
N THR A 70 -2.41 -2.36 -6.55
CA THR A 70 -2.43 -3.75 -7.05
C THR A 70 -3.74 -4.13 -7.63
#